data_AF-A0A3D0Q7K6-F1
#
_entry.id   AF-A0A3D0Q7K6-F1
#
_cell.length_a   1.000
_cell.length_b   1.000
_cell.length_c   1.000
_cell.angle_alpha   90.00
_cell.angle_beta   90.00
_cell.angle_gamma   90.00
#
_symmetry.space_group_name_H-M   'P 1'
#
loop_
_entity.id
_entity.type
_entity.pdbx_description
1 polymer ?
#
loop_
_entity_poly.entity_id
_entity_poly.type
_entity_poly.pdbx_seq_one_letter_code
_entity_poly.pdbx_strand_id
1 'polypeptide(L)' 'VKGESTLLQAGMCFSNKPGIYLPGEFGVRLEDCLYMTPDGPAWFTSPPESLADPLGKLEPLKV' A
#
# COMPACT_ATOMS: atom_id res chain seq x y z
N VAL A 1 -7.49 7.60 7.06
CA VAL A 1 -8.86 7.33 7.58
C VAL A 1 -9.77 8.47 7.15
N LYS A 2 -11.08 8.27 6.96
CA LYS A 2 -11.97 9.35 6.49
C LYS A 2 -11.96 10.50 7.51
N GLY A 3 -11.55 11.69 7.07
CA GLY A 3 -11.44 12.88 7.92
C GLY A 3 -10.15 12.96 8.76
N GLU A 4 -9.19 12.06 8.56
CA GLU A 4 -7.87 12.17 9.19
C GLU A 4 -7.07 13.33 8.59
N SER A 5 -6.50 14.17 9.45
CA SER A 5 -5.76 15.38 9.07
C SER A 5 -4.28 15.35 9.47
N THR A 6 -3.82 14.30 10.15
CA THR A 6 -2.40 14.10 10.47
C THR A 6 -1.56 14.13 9.19
N LEU A 7 -0.59 15.03 9.15
CA LEU A 7 0.36 15.11 8.04
C LEU A 7 1.31 13.91 8.08
N LEU A 8 1.61 13.35 6.91
CA LEU A 8 2.62 12.30 6.78
C LEU A 8 4.01 12.87 7.05
N GLN A 9 4.78 12.17 7.87
CA GLN A 9 6.15 12.55 8.26
C GLN A 9 7.10 11.40 7.98
N ALA A 10 8.37 11.71 7.68
CA ALA A 10 9.42 10.72 7.48
C ALA A 10 9.51 9.74 8.68
N GLY A 11 9.71 8.46 8.39
CA GLY A 11 9.73 7.38 9.38
C GLY A 11 8.35 6.78 9.71
N MET A 12 7.24 7.45 9.34
CA MET A 12 5.91 6.84 9.48
C MET A 12 5.74 5.65 8.55
N CYS A 13 5.05 4.61 9.01
CA CYS A 13 4.68 3.43 8.24
C CYS A 13 3.16 3.25 8.23
N PHE A 14 2.60 2.86 7.09
CA PHE A 14 1.16 2.65 6.94
C PHE A 14 0.83 1.72 5.76
N SER A 15 -0.36 1.12 5.80
CA SER A 15 -0.87 0.28 4.72
C SER A 15 -1.54 1.13 3.62
N ASN A 16 -1.28 0.82 2.36
CA ASN A 16 -2.08 1.23 1.21
C ASN A 16 -2.96 0.06 0.76
N LYS A 17 -4.26 0.11 1.07
CA LYS A 17 -5.15 -1.05 0.95
C LYS A 17 -6.57 -0.77 0.43
N PRO A 18 -6.74 -0.06 -0.70
CA PRO A 18 -8.05 0.18 -1.27
C PRO A 18 -8.70 -1.15 -1.67
N GLY A 19 -9.91 -1.37 -1.17
CA GLY A 19 -10.73 -2.54 -1.53
C GLY A 19 -11.92 -2.12 -2.37
N ILE A 20 -12.22 -2.91 -3.40
CA ILE A 20 -13.43 -2.81 -4.21
C ILE A 20 -14.28 -4.04 -3.90
N TYR A 21 -15.55 -3.83 -3.57
CA TYR A 21 -16.44 -4.89 -3.12
C TYR A 21 -17.73 -4.87 -3.93
N LEU A 22 -18.15 -6.04 -4.40
CA LEU A 22 -19.44 -6.29 -5.02
C LEU A 22 -20.30 -7.10 -4.03
N PRO A 23 -21.26 -6.46 -3.34
CA PRO A 23 -22.01 -7.11 -2.26
C PRO A 23 -22.72 -8.38 -2.71
N GLY A 24 -22.58 -9.45 -1.92
CA GLY A 24 -23.17 -10.76 -2.23
C GLY A 24 -22.38 -11.61 -3.21
N GLU A 25 -21.30 -11.08 -3.81
CA GLU A 25 -20.49 -11.79 -4.80
C GLU A 25 -19.04 -11.96 -4.32
N PHE A 26 -18.22 -10.90 -4.40
CA PHE A 26 -16.81 -10.95 -4.00
C PHE A 26 -16.24 -9.56 -3.70
N GLY A 27 -14.99 -9.53 -3.21
CA GLY A 27 -14.20 -8.32 -3.07
C GLY A 27 -12.76 -8.54 -3.49
N VAL A 28 -12.13 -7.47 -3.96
CA VAL A 28 -10.72 -7.45 -4.34
C VAL A 28 -10.03 -6.36 -3.53
N ARG A 29 -8.92 -6.70 -2.89
CA ARG A 29 -8.08 -5.76 -2.15
C ARG A 29 -6.62 -6.09 -2.44
N LEU A 30 -5.87 -5.10 -2.91
CA LEU A 30 -4.42 -5.12 -2.86
C LEU A 30 -3.99 -4.36 -1.62
N GLU A 31 -3.05 -4.90 -0.88
CA GLU A 31 -2.56 -4.32 0.37
C GLU A 31 -1.05 -4.46 0.42
N ASP A 32 -0.39 -3.31 0.46
CA ASP A 32 1.05 -3.21 0.61
C ASP A 32 1.36 -2.14 1.67
N CYS A 33 2.47 -2.32 2.38
CA CYS A 33 2.93 -1.33 3.34
C CYS A 33 3.89 -0.34 2.69
N LEU A 34 3.73 0.92 3.08
CA LEU A 34 4.57 2.04 2.72
C LEU A 34 5.27 2.58 3.96
N TYR A 35 6.44 3.17 3.76
CA TYR A 35 7.09 4.06 4.72
C TYR A 35 7.39 5.41 4.08
N MET A 36 7.38 6.49 4.87
CA MET A 36 7.76 7.81 4.39
C MET A 36 9.26 8.02 4.51
N THR A 37 9.90 8.42 3.40
CA THR A 37 11.23 9.01 3.38
C THR A 37 11.11 10.55 3.37
N PRO A 38 12.22 11.30 3.47
CA PRO A 38 12.20 12.76 3.28
C PRO A 38 11.68 13.21 1.91
N ASP A 39 11.81 12.38 0.87
CA ASP A 39 11.45 12.71 -0.52
C ASP A 39 10.07 12.19 -0.94
N GLY A 40 9.40 11.41 -0.08
CA GLY A 40 8.07 10.85 -0.36
C GLY A 40 7.88 9.42 0.15
N PRO A 41 6.79 8.74 -0.24
CA PRO A 41 6.54 7.36 0.15
C PRO A 41 7.46 6.38 -0.61
N ALA A 42 7.83 5.30 0.07
CA ALA A 42 8.54 4.17 -0.49
C ALA A 42 7.87 2.86 -0.08
N TRP A 43 7.97 1.86 -0.95
CA TRP A 43 7.39 0.53 -0.76
C TRP A 43 8.27 -0.34 0.12
N PHE A 44 7.65 -1.11 1.01
CA PHE A 44 8.27 -2.34 1.51
C PHE A 44 8.13 -3.46 0.48
N THR A 45 6.95 -3.57 -0.12
CA THR A 45 6.62 -4.47 -1.23
C THR A 45 5.92 -3.68 -2.33
N SER A 46 6.33 -3.87 -3.58
CA SER A 46 5.59 -3.32 -4.72
C SER A 46 4.46 -4.28 -5.12
N PRO A 47 3.28 -3.76 -5.49
CA PRO A 47 2.11 -4.59 -5.78
C PRO A 47 2.31 -5.48 -7.02
N PRO A 48 1.56 -6.58 -7.14
CA PRO A 48 1.60 -7.45 -8.32
C PRO A 48 1.16 -6.73 -9.58
N GLU A 49 1.71 -7.14 -10.73
CA GLU A 49 1.39 -6.55 -12.04
C GLU A 49 0.05 -7.03 -12.59
N SER A 50 -0.44 -8.19 -12.12
CA SER A 50 -1.68 -8.78 -12.61
C SER A 50 -2.32 -9.74 -11.61
N LEU A 51 -3.57 -10.12 -11.88
CA LEU A 51 -4.26 -11.16 -11.11
C LEU A 51 -3.66 -12.56 -11.33
N ALA A 52 -3.09 -12.81 -12.51
CA ALA A 52 -2.51 -14.11 -12.87
C ALA A 52 -1.15 -14.35 -12.19
N ASP A 53 -0.46 -13.27 -11.82
CA ASP A 53 0.77 -13.28 -11.04
C ASP A 53 0.61 -12.41 -9.78
N PRO A 54 -0.07 -12.92 -8.74
CA PRO A 54 -0.63 -12.10 -7.67
C PRO A 54 0.39 -11.75 -6.57
N LEU A 55 1.65 -12.13 -6.73
CA LEU A 55 2.69 -11.85 -5.74
C LEU A 55 3.40 -10.53 -6.05
N GLY A 56 3.45 -9.65 -5.06
CA GLY A 56 4.28 -8.45 -5.11
C GLY A 56 5.77 -8.77 -4.99
N LYS A 57 6.62 -7.75 -5.16
CA LYS A 57 8.08 -7.88 -5.09
C LYS A 57 8.61 -7.19 -3.83
N LEU A 58 9.58 -7.80 -3.16
CA LEU A 58 10.29 -7.17 -2.05
C LEU A 58 11.17 -6.04 -2.60
N GLU A 59 10.99 -4.83 -2.08
CA GLU A 59 11.76 -3.67 -2.51
C GLU A 59 12.94 -3.41 -1.56
N PRO A 60 14.12 -3.00 -2.08
CA PRO A 60 15.21 -2.55 -1.25
C PRO A 60 14.82 -1.31 -0.43
N LEU A 61 15.27 -1.24 0.81
CA LEU A 61 15.04 -0.06 1.64
C LEU A 61 15.80 1.14 1.06
N LYS A 62 15.08 2.25 0.87
CA LYS A 62 15.61 3.55 0.48
C LYS A 62 15.99 4.29 1.76
N VAL A 63 17.24 4.09 2.17
CA VAL A 63 17.86 4.74 3.34
C VAL A 63 18.62 5.98 2.91
#